data_AF-A0A950M3T6-F1
#
_entry.id   AF-A0A950M3T6-F1
#
_cell.length_a   1.000
_cell.length_b   1.000
_cell.length_c   1.000
_cell.angle_alpha   90.00
_cell.angle_beta   90.00
_cell.angle_gamma   90.00
#
_symmetry.space_group_name_H-M   'P 1'
#
loop_
_entity.id
_entity.type
_entity.pdbx_description
1 polymer ?
#
loop_
_entity_poly.entity_id
_entity_poly.type
_entity_poly.pdbx_seq_one_letter_code
_entity_poly.pdbx_strand_id
1 'polypeptide(L)' 'MKDVLAQARRRGLKKIVGYVFYENRTMLLMASELGFGLEHVETGIVRVTAQL' A
#
# COMPACT_ATOMS: atom_id res chain seq x y z
N MET A 1 7.11 5.24 5.42
CA MET A 1 6.69 4.52 4.19
C MET A 1 7.50 4.88 2.95
N LYS A 2 7.84 6.15 2.70
CA LYS A 2 8.73 6.54 1.57
C LYS A 2 10.09 5.82 1.60
N ASP A 3 10.69 5.69 2.79
CA ASP A 3 11.94 4.94 2.94
C ASP A 3 11.79 3.45 2.65
N VAL A 4 10.62 2.88 2.95
CA VAL A 4 10.30 1.47 2.67
C VAL A 4 10.23 1.25 1.16
N LEU A 5 9.57 2.15 0.41
CA LEU A 5 9.53 2.11 -1.06
C LEU A 5 10.94 2.25 -1.66
N ALA A 6 11.75 3.18 -1.15
CA ALA A 6 13.12 3.38 -1.60
C ALA A 6 14.02 2.15 -1.30
N GLN A 7 13.87 1.52 -0.14
CA GLN A 7 14.57 0.28 0.18
C GLN A 7 14.10 -0.88 -0.68
N ALA A 8 12.80 -1.00 -0.94
CA ALA A 8 12.24 -2.05 -1.76
C ALA A 8 12.75 -1.99 -3.21
N ARG A 9 12.82 -0.78 -3.79
CA ARG A 9 13.47 -0.54 -5.10
C ARG A 9 14.94 -0.93 -5.10
N ARG A 10 15.71 -0.51 -4.09
CA ARG A 10 17.12 -0.88 -3.94
C ARG A 10 17.35 -2.40 -3.87
N ARG A 11 16.38 -3.13 -3.33
CA ARG A 11 16.41 -4.60 -3.24
C ARG A 11 15.87 -5.29 -4.51
N GLY A 12 15.50 -4.54 -5.55
CA GLY A 12 14.97 -5.11 -6.79
C GLY A 12 13.58 -5.73 -6.66
N LEU A 13 12.80 -5.34 -5.65
CA LEU A 13 11.42 -5.81 -5.50
C LEU A 13 10.54 -5.18 -6.58
N LYS A 14 9.60 -5.97 -7.12
CA LYS A 14 8.72 -5.54 -8.22
C LYS A 14 7.45 -4.84 -7.74
N LYS A 15 6.97 -5.18 -6.53
CA LYS A 15 5.74 -4.62 -5.95
C LYS A 15 5.73 -4.73 -4.43
N ILE A 16 4.98 -3.87 -3.77
CA ILE A 16 4.58 -3.99 -2.37
C ILE A 16 3.09 -4.26 -2.30
N VAL A 17 2.70 -5.22 -1.46
CA VAL A 17 1.30 -5.52 -1.16
C VAL A 17 1.11 -5.40 0.36
N GLY A 18 0.04 -4.71 0.77
CA GLY A 18 -0.37 -4.60 2.16
C GLY A 18 -1.87 -4.78 2.31
N TYR A 19 -2.32 -4.98 3.55
CA TYR A 19 -3.73 -5.11 3.91
C TYR A 19 -4.01 -4.12 5.03
N VAL A 20 -5.06 -3.31 4.85
CA VAL A 20 -5.43 -2.22 5.74
C VAL A 20 -6.91 -2.34 6.03
N PHE A 21 -7.30 -2.23 7.31
CA PHE A 21 -8.72 -2.17 7.64
C PHE A 21 -9.37 -0.94 7.01
N TYR A 22 -10.57 -1.11 6.44
CA TYR A 22 -11.34 -0.06 5.80
C TYR A 22 -11.58 1.16 6.73
N GLU A 23 -11.74 0.89 8.02
CA GLU A 23 -11.95 1.91 9.06
C GLU A 23 -10.73 2.80 9.27
N ASN A 24 -9.52 2.32 8.93
CA ASN A 24 -8.29 3.10 9.04
C ASN A 24 -8.12 4.03 7.84
N ARG A 25 -9.01 5.03 7.76
CA ARG A 25 -9.06 6.02 6.68
C ARG A 25 -7.74 6.78 6.52
N THR A 26 -7.06 7.10 7.63
CA THR A 26 -5.76 7.78 7.62
C THR A 26 -4.72 6.98 6.83
N MET A 27 -4.61 5.68 7.10
CA MET A 27 -3.66 4.81 6.41
C MET A 27 -4.00 4.65 4.92
N LEU A 28 -5.28 4.55 4.59
CA LEU A 28 -5.73 4.47 3.18
C LEU A 28 -5.44 5.76 2.41
N LEU A 29 -5.62 6.92 3.03
CA LEU A 29 -5.28 8.21 2.45
C LEU A 29 -3.78 8.29 2.18
N MET A 30 -2.96 7.96 3.18
CA MET A 30 -1.50 7.94 3.03
C MET A 30 -1.05 6.96 1.94
N ALA A 31 -1.68 5.79 1.82
CA ALA A 31 -1.39 4.82 0.77
C ALA A 31 -1.70 5.42 -0.63
N SER A 32 -2.84 6.09 -0.77
CA SER A 32 -3.23 6.79 -2.01
C SER A 32 -2.24 7.90 -2.38
N GLU A 33 -1.86 8.75 -1.42
CA GLU A 33 -0.86 9.82 -1.63
C GLU A 33 0.51 9.30 -2.07
N LEU A 34 0.84 8.07 -1.69
CA LEU A 34 2.07 7.39 -2.06
C LEU A 34 1.96 6.59 -3.38
N GLY A 35 0.81 6.65 -4.05
CA GLY A 35 0.58 5.99 -5.33
C GLY A 35 0.24 4.50 -5.24
N PHE A 36 -0.21 4.02 -4.08
CA PHE A 36 -0.75 2.65 -3.98
C PHE A 36 -2.15 2.59 -4.61
N GLY A 37 -2.39 1.56 -5.43
CA GLY A 37 -3.74 1.17 -5.82
C GLY A 37 -4.48 0.52 -4.65
N LEU A 38 -5.79 0.76 -4.54
CA LEU A 38 -6.66 0.24 -3.49
C LEU A 38 -7.64 -0.78 -4.10
N GLU A 39 -7.74 -1.96 -3.52
CA GLU A 39 -8.64 -3.05 -3.93
C GLU A 39 -9.39 -3.58 -2.71
N HIS A 40 -10.73 -3.59 -2.75
CA HIS A 40 -11.54 -4.21 -1.70
C HIS A 40 -11.53 -5.73 -1.90
N VAL A 41 -10.99 -6.46 -0.93
CA VAL A 41 -10.81 -7.92 -1.05
C VAL A 41 -11.75 -8.70 -0.14
N GLU A 42 -12.04 -8.19 1.06
CA GLU A 42 -12.94 -8.81 2.04
C GLU A 42 -13.67 -7.73 2.83
N THR A 43 -14.75 -8.10 3.53
CA THR A 43 -15.53 -7.17 4.36
C THR A 43 -14.63 -6.50 5.40
N GLY A 44 -14.44 -5.18 5.25
CA GLY A 44 -13.65 -4.38 6.18
C GLY A 44 -12.13 -4.40 5.94
N ILE A 45 -11.62 -5.04 4.88
CA ILE A 45 -10.19 -5.05 4.53
C ILE A 45 -9.97 -4.54 3.10
N VAL A 46 -9.07 -3.59 2.98
CA VAL A 46 -8.59 -3.03 1.71
C VAL A 46 -7.17 -3.50 1.48
N ARG A 47 -6.94 -4.14 0.34
CA ARG A 47 -5.61 -4.45 -0.15
C ARG A 47 -5.03 -3.23 -0.83
N VAL A 48 -3.79 -2.88 -0.48
CA VAL A 48 -3.06 -1.77 -1.08
C VAL A 48 -1.85 -2.29 -1.85
N THR A 49 -1.65 -1.84 -3.09
CA THR A 49 -0.55 -2.31 -3.95
C THR A 49 0.22 -1.16 -4.58
N ALA A 50 1.53 -1.12 -4.40
CA ALA A 50 2.42 -0.20 -5.12
C ALA A 50 3.33 -0.99 -6.07
N GLN A 51 3.40 -0.54 -7.33
CA GLN A 51 4.46 -0.96 -8.25
C GLN A 51 5.72 -0.16 -7.94
N LEU A 52 6.89 -0.79 -8.04
CA LEU A 52 8.16 -0.21 -7.61
C LEU A 52 9.07 0.18 -8.78
#